data_AF-A0AAD7G122-F1
#
_entry.id   AF-A0AAD7G122-F1
#
_cell.length_a   1.000
_cell.length_b   1.000
_cell.length_c   1.000
_cell.angle_alpha   90.00
_cell.angle_beta   90.00
_cell.angle_gamma   90.00
#
_symmetry.space_group_name_H-M   'P 1'
#
loop_
_entity.id
_entity.type
_entity.pdbx_description
1 polymer ?
#
loop_
_entity_poly.entity_id
_entity_poly.type
_entity_poly.pdbx_seq_one_letter_code
_entity_poly.pdbx_strand_id
1 'polypeptide(L)'
;MPPDLVQEEVVNGKRSLSFLRPIQSSDWERPRQYARRVREFSSILQFDEFPHSAICPLLALDAADDCIFPNLTHLFWAQSDENFPHIGLFLGPKVTSLIARCDTSSPLAILSLLPQKCPSLTHLDFTHPRDDSATEATRNLVSVLIRELRCIQYLHMHIYDMAGLAAYRSTALSSLFVRSKSTNDSSGTTPC
;
A
#
# COMPACT_ATOMS: atom_id res chain seq x y z
N MET A 1 -1.14 24.07 -11.83
CA MET A 1 -2.21 23.49 -12.67
C MET A 1 -2.36 24.33 -13.94
N PRO A 2 -2.98 23.82 -15.02
CA PRO A 2 -3.39 24.66 -16.15
C PRO A 2 -4.17 25.89 -15.62
N PRO A 3 -3.81 27.13 -16.01
CA PRO A 3 -4.52 28.32 -15.53
C PRO A 3 -5.98 28.35 -16.01
N ASP A 4 -6.33 27.54 -17.01
CA ASP A 4 -7.69 27.35 -17.53
C ASP A 4 -8.53 26.32 -16.75
N LEU A 5 -7.95 25.57 -15.81
CA LEU A 5 -8.66 24.48 -15.13
C LEU A 5 -9.19 24.88 -13.75
N VAL A 6 -8.38 25.62 -12.98
CA VAL A 6 -8.73 26.03 -11.62
C VAL A 6 -8.49 27.51 -11.43
N GLN A 7 -9.41 28.15 -10.72
CA GLN A 7 -9.27 29.51 -10.23
C GLN A 7 -9.10 29.48 -8.71
N GLU A 8 -8.09 30.20 -8.22
CA GLU A 8 -7.88 30.41 -6.79
C GLU A 8 -8.63 31.68 -6.37
N GLU A 9 -9.50 31.56 -5.38
CA GLU A 9 -10.24 32.67 -4.79
C GLU A 9 -9.99 32.71 -3.28
N VAL A 10 -9.88 33.91 -2.71
CA VAL A 10 -9.77 34.09 -1.27
C VAL A 10 -11.16 34.46 -0.73
N VAL A 11 -11.84 33.49 -0.12
CA VAL A 11 -13.17 33.69 0.48
C VAL A 11 -13.02 33.64 2.00
N ASN A 12 -13.36 34.73 2.69
CA ASN A 12 -13.22 34.85 4.16
C ASN A 12 -11.81 34.55 4.70
N GLY A 13 -10.76 34.98 3.96
CA GLY A 13 -9.37 34.73 4.35
C GLY A 13 -8.90 33.30 4.13
N LYS A 14 -9.74 32.42 3.56
CA LYS A 14 -9.37 31.05 3.18
C LYS A 14 -9.18 30.97 1.67
N ARG A 15 -8.11 30.28 1.24
CA ARG A 15 -7.88 29.98 -0.18
C ARG A 15 -8.81 28.84 -0.60
N SER A 16 -9.63 29.12 -1.60
CA SER A 16 -10.54 28.17 -2.24
C SER A 16 -10.09 27.95 -3.67
N LEU A 17 -10.17 26.71 -4.15
CA LEU A 17 -9.95 26.37 -5.55
C LEU A 17 -11.28 25.94 -6.16
N SER A 18 -11.70 26.64 -7.22
CA SER A 18 -12.88 26.28 -8.00
C SER A 18 -12.47 25.82 -9.39
N PHE A 19 -13.15 24.79 -9.91
CA PHE A 19 -12.94 24.36 -11.28
C PHE A 19 -13.69 25.29 -12.24
N LEU A 20 -12.99 25.80 -13.26
CA LEU A 20 -13.57 26.69 -14.28
C LEU A 20 -14.43 25.94 -15.30
N ARG A 21 -14.21 24.63 -15.43
CA ARG A 21 -14.93 23.72 -16.33
C ARG A 21 -14.87 22.29 -15.79
N PRO A 22 -15.75 21.38 -16.26
CA PRO A 22 -15.60 19.95 -15.99
C PRO A 22 -14.23 19.43 -16.41
N ILE A 23 -13.68 18.50 -15.62
CA ILE A 23 -12.41 17.82 -15.92
C ILE A 23 -12.60 16.97 -17.17
N GLN A 24 -11.73 17.17 -18.15
CA GLN A 24 -11.69 16.41 -19.40
C GLN A 24 -10.60 15.34 -19.33
N SER A 25 -10.70 14.32 -20.18
CA SER A 25 -9.70 13.24 -20.24
C SER A 25 -8.27 13.76 -20.50
N SER A 26 -8.11 14.82 -21.30
CA SER A 26 -6.80 15.45 -21.57
C SER A 26 -6.18 16.13 -20.35
N ASP A 27 -6.98 16.54 -19.37
CA ASP A 27 -6.45 17.17 -18.14
C ASP A 27 -5.66 16.18 -17.28
N TRP A 28 -5.95 14.88 -17.44
CA TRP A 28 -5.26 13.79 -16.75
C TRP A 28 -3.88 13.46 -17.35
N GLU A 29 -3.58 13.92 -18.56
CA GLU A 29 -2.28 13.67 -19.20
C GLU A 29 -1.11 14.23 -18.38
N ARG A 30 -1.26 15.45 -17.83
CA ARG A 30 -0.22 16.08 -17.00
C ARG A 30 -0.01 15.32 -15.69
N PRO A 31 -1.04 15.06 -14.87
CA PRO A 31 -0.93 14.16 -13.72
C PRO A 31 -0.24 12.84 -14.07
N ARG A 32 -0.63 12.16 -15.16
CA ARG A 32 0.00 10.91 -15.60
C ARG A 32 1.49 11.06 -15.92
N GLN A 33 1.90 12.17 -16.55
CA GLN A 33 3.32 12.46 -16.80
C GLN A 33 4.12 12.63 -15.49
N TYR A 34 3.55 13.35 -14.51
CA TYR A 34 4.19 13.53 -13.20
C TYR A 34 4.15 12.26 -12.34
N ALA A 35 3.08 11.47 -12.46
CA ALA A 35 2.89 10.21 -11.75
C ALA A 35 4.03 9.22 -12.06
N ARG A 36 4.56 9.23 -13.28
CA ARG A 36 5.76 8.47 -13.66
C ARG A 36 7.02 8.87 -12.90
N ARG A 37 7.08 10.03 -12.26
CA ARG A 37 8.23 10.50 -11.46
C ARG A 37 8.14 10.09 -9.98
N VAL A 38 6.95 9.72 -9.52
CA VAL A 38 6.73 9.23 -8.16
C VAL A 38 7.46 7.88 -8.01
N ARG A 39 8.25 7.77 -6.95
CA ARG A 39 8.97 6.54 -6.54
C ARG A 39 8.50 6.06 -5.17
N GLU A 40 8.06 6.99 -4.35
CA GLU A 40 7.61 6.75 -2.99
C GLU A 40 6.26 7.40 -2.81
N PHE A 41 5.32 6.65 -2.25
CA PHE A 41 4.01 7.14 -1.91
C PHE A 41 3.67 6.70 -0.51
N SER A 42 3.32 7.66 0.33
CA SER A 42 2.99 7.42 1.71
C SER A 42 1.65 8.05 2.01
N SER A 43 0.67 7.19 2.26
CA SER A 43 -0.64 7.56 2.72
C SER A 43 -0.61 7.74 4.24
N ILE A 44 0.05 8.79 4.70
CA ILE A 44 -0.07 9.26 6.08
C ILE A 44 -1.05 10.44 6.03
N LEU A 45 -2.33 10.14 5.88
CA LEU A 45 -3.34 11.20 5.89
C LEU A 45 -3.75 11.45 7.35
N GLN A 46 -3.03 12.37 7.99
CA GLN A 46 -3.47 13.05 9.22
C GLN A 46 -4.29 14.31 8.89
N PHE A 47 -4.75 14.46 7.64
CA PHE A 47 -5.51 15.64 7.24
C PHE A 47 -6.98 15.44 7.62
N ASP A 48 -7.34 15.78 8.86
CA ASP A 48 -8.73 15.72 9.36
C ASP A 48 -9.71 16.60 8.57
N GLU A 49 -9.23 17.44 7.66
CA GLU A 49 -10.02 18.47 6.99
C GLU A 49 -10.68 18.05 5.66
N PHE A 50 -10.34 16.89 5.08
CA PHE A 50 -10.95 16.42 3.83
C PHE A 50 -11.58 15.02 3.98
N PRO A 51 -12.82 14.81 3.47
CA PRO A 51 -13.40 13.48 3.42
C PRO A 51 -12.62 12.61 2.42
N HIS A 52 -11.64 11.88 2.95
CA HIS A 52 -10.73 11.00 2.19
C HIS A 52 -11.45 9.92 1.39
N SER A 53 -12.69 9.59 1.76
CA SER A 53 -13.52 8.60 1.09
C SER A 53 -13.83 8.94 -0.37
N ALA A 54 -13.70 10.20 -0.80
CA ALA A 54 -14.01 10.60 -2.18
C ALA A 54 -12.82 10.51 -3.15
N ILE A 55 -11.57 10.56 -2.66
CA ILE A 55 -10.39 10.68 -3.54
C ILE A 55 -10.08 9.37 -4.24
N CYS A 56 -10.05 8.26 -3.48
CA CYS A 56 -9.67 6.96 -4.04
C CYS A 56 -10.64 6.46 -5.13
N PRO A 57 -11.98 6.60 -5.00
CA PRO A 57 -12.91 6.30 -6.07
C PRO A 57 -12.70 7.14 -7.33
N LEU A 58 -12.39 8.44 -7.19
CA LEU A 58 -12.10 9.31 -8.33
C LEU A 58 -10.85 8.85 -9.07
N LEU A 59 -9.81 8.44 -8.34
CA LEU A 59 -8.59 7.88 -8.92
C LEU A 59 -8.85 6.54 -9.62
N ALA A 60 -9.74 5.72 -9.07
CA ALA A 60 -10.11 4.43 -9.68
C ALA A 60 -10.77 4.59 -11.06
N LEU A 61 -11.53 5.67 -11.27
CA LEU A 61 -12.19 5.96 -12.55
C LEU A 61 -11.18 6.29 -13.66
N ASP A 62 -10.04 6.91 -13.34
CA ASP A 62 -9.01 7.26 -14.34
C ASP A 62 -8.05 6.10 -14.64
N ALA A 63 -7.82 5.22 -13.67
CA ALA A 63 -6.75 4.23 -13.73
C ALA A 63 -6.89 3.23 -14.88
N ALA A 64 -8.09 2.98 -15.42
CA ALA A 64 -8.33 2.12 -16.60
C ALA A 64 -7.46 0.84 -16.63
N ASP A 65 -7.36 0.16 -15.48
CA ASP A 65 -6.54 -1.03 -15.17
C ASP A 65 -5.03 -0.85 -14.97
N ASP A 66 -4.49 0.34 -15.25
CA ASP A 66 -3.08 0.70 -15.04
C ASP A 66 -2.78 1.15 -13.61
N CYS A 67 -1.53 0.94 -13.20
CA CYS A 67 -1.00 1.47 -11.94
C CYS A 67 -0.86 3.00 -12.04
N ILE A 68 -1.44 3.73 -11.08
CA ILE A 68 -1.42 5.21 -11.06
C ILE A 68 0.02 5.72 -11.06
N PHE A 69 0.91 5.08 -10.28
CA PHE A 69 2.32 5.41 -10.19
C PHE A 69 3.16 4.26 -10.77
N PRO A 70 3.34 4.19 -12.11
CA PRO A 70 3.94 3.02 -12.77
C PRO A 70 5.42 2.78 -12.41
N ASN A 71 6.07 3.77 -11.77
CA ASN A 71 7.44 3.67 -11.30
C ASN A 71 7.57 3.67 -9.78
N LEU A 72 6.46 3.45 -9.06
CA LEU A 72 6.47 3.36 -7.61
C LEU A 72 7.32 2.17 -7.15
N THR A 73 8.24 2.41 -6.21
CA THR A 73 9.10 1.41 -5.59
C THR A 73 8.77 1.21 -4.12
N HIS A 74 8.35 2.27 -3.42
CA HIS A 74 7.98 2.21 -2.00
C HIS A 74 6.54 2.68 -1.80
N LEU A 75 5.72 1.83 -1.20
CA LEU A 75 4.33 2.13 -0.86
C LEU A 75 4.12 1.97 0.65
N PHE A 76 3.76 3.05 1.31
CA PHE A 76 3.20 3.02 2.66
C PHE A 76 1.71 3.35 2.57
N TRP A 77 0.85 2.44 3.01
CA TRP A 77 -0.59 2.55 2.94
C TRP A 77 -1.22 2.30 4.30
N ALA A 78 -1.57 3.37 5.01
CA ALA A 78 -2.33 3.31 6.25
C ALA A 78 -3.61 4.13 6.04
N GLN A 79 -4.72 3.44 5.75
CA GLN A 79 -5.99 4.05 5.38
C GLN A 79 -7.13 3.35 6.10
N SER A 80 -8.24 4.07 6.22
CA SER A 80 -9.51 3.53 6.71
C SER A 80 -10.03 2.41 5.80
N ASP A 81 -10.99 1.68 6.34
CA ASP A 81 -11.57 0.49 5.72
C ASP A 81 -12.15 0.73 4.32
N GLU A 82 -12.82 1.86 4.15
CA GLU A 82 -13.43 2.25 2.89
C GLU A 82 -12.39 2.47 1.78
N ASN A 83 -11.20 2.94 2.16
CA ASN A 83 -10.15 3.29 1.21
C ASN A 83 -9.16 2.17 0.96
N PHE A 84 -9.10 1.17 1.84
CA PHE A 84 -8.14 0.08 1.74
C PHE A 84 -8.20 -0.70 0.42
N PRO A 85 -9.38 -1.04 -0.15
CA PRO A 85 -9.47 -1.75 -1.43
C PRO A 85 -8.76 -1.03 -2.59
N HIS A 86 -8.61 0.29 -2.51
CA HIS A 86 -7.98 1.10 -3.55
C HIS A 86 -6.45 1.03 -3.55
N ILE A 87 -5.82 0.38 -2.57
CA ILE A 87 -4.37 0.14 -2.58
C ILE A 87 -3.92 -0.55 -3.87
N GLY A 88 -4.78 -1.39 -4.48
CA GLY A 88 -4.52 -2.08 -5.74
C GLY A 88 -4.19 -1.16 -6.91
N LEU A 89 -4.66 0.09 -6.89
CA LEU A 89 -4.35 1.12 -7.89
C LEU A 89 -2.88 1.56 -7.86
N PHE A 90 -2.20 1.35 -6.73
CA PHE A 90 -0.81 1.73 -6.50
C PHE A 90 0.14 0.53 -6.54
N LEU A 91 -0.39 -0.69 -6.61
CA LEU A 91 0.39 -1.90 -6.77
C LEU A 91 0.85 -2.04 -8.23
N GLY A 92 2.15 -1.90 -8.43
CA GLY A 92 2.79 -2.02 -9.74
C GLY A 92 4.01 -2.94 -9.70
N PRO A 93 4.50 -3.37 -10.87
CA PRO A 93 5.56 -4.38 -10.97
C PRO A 93 6.91 -3.92 -10.40
N LYS A 94 7.09 -2.60 -10.22
CA LYS A 94 8.30 -1.99 -9.69
C LYS A 94 8.28 -1.80 -8.18
N VAL A 95 7.17 -2.10 -7.51
CA VAL A 95 7.07 -1.98 -6.05
C VAL A 95 7.97 -3.04 -5.41
N THR A 96 8.96 -2.58 -4.65
CA THR A 96 9.93 -3.43 -3.93
C THR A 96 9.67 -3.42 -2.43
N SER A 97 9.01 -2.40 -1.90
CA SER A 97 8.65 -2.27 -0.50
C SER A 97 7.19 -1.88 -0.33
N LEU A 98 6.46 -2.66 0.45
CA LEU A 98 5.06 -2.43 0.79
C LEU A 98 4.90 -2.49 2.31
N ILE A 99 4.40 -1.38 2.88
CA ILE A 99 3.94 -1.31 4.27
C ILE A 99 2.45 -1.02 4.22
N ALA A 100 1.62 -1.96 4.63
CA ALA A 100 0.17 -1.81 4.63
C ALA A 100 -0.39 -2.00 6.05
N ARG A 101 -1.20 -1.04 6.48
CA ARG A 101 -1.96 -1.10 7.73
C ARG A 101 -3.44 -1.06 7.36
N CYS A 102 -4.13 -2.12 7.72
CA CYS A 102 -5.49 -2.39 7.30
C CYS A 102 -6.36 -2.63 8.52
N ASP A 103 -7.38 -1.82 8.74
CA ASP A 103 -8.33 -2.05 9.83
C ASP A 103 -9.50 -2.98 9.39
N THR A 104 -9.62 -3.29 8.08
CA THR A 104 -10.75 -4.03 7.50
C THR A 104 -10.74 -5.50 7.86
N SER A 105 -11.90 -6.13 7.85
CA SER A 105 -12.10 -7.57 8.10
C SER A 105 -11.48 -8.52 7.07
N SER A 106 -11.01 -8.07 5.89
CA SER A 106 -10.44 -9.00 4.91
C SER A 106 -9.32 -8.41 4.03
N PRO A 107 -8.08 -8.41 4.52
CA PRO A 107 -6.91 -8.03 3.72
C PRO A 107 -6.57 -9.05 2.62
N LEU A 108 -7.23 -10.22 2.63
CA LEU A 108 -6.89 -11.38 1.81
C LEU A 108 -6.95 -11.08 0.31
N ALA A 109 -7.91 -10.26 -0.12
CA ALA A 109 -8.05 -9.89 -1.52
C ALA A 109 -6.78 -9.19 -2.03
N ILE A 110 -6.30 -8.17 -1.32
CA ILE A 110 -5.09 -7.43 -1.70
C ILE A 110 -3.84 -8.30 -1.62
N LEU A 111 -3.71 -9.06 -0.54
CA LEU A 111 -2.59 -9.97 -0.36
C LEU A 111 -2.51 -10.99 -1.51
N SER A 112 -3.64 -11.52 -1.97
CA SER A 112 -3.69 -12.46 -3.11
C SER A 112 -3.22 -11.87 -4.44
N LEU A 113 -3.28 -10.55 -4.61
CA LEU A 113 -2.86 -9.86 -5.82
C LEU A 113 -1.34 -9.59 -5.86
N LEU A 114 -0.65 -9.62 -4.71
CA LEU A 114 0.76 -9.22 -4.62
C LEU A 114 1.69 -10.00 -5.56
N PRO A 115 1.60 -11.34 -5.69
CA PRO A 115 2.49 -12.07 -6.60
C PRO A 115 2.35 -11.65 -8.06
N GLN A 116 1.13 -11.31 -8.48
CA GLN A 116 0.83 -10.91 -9.86
C GLN A 116 1.22 -9.45 -10.11
N LYS A 117 0.87 -8.54 -9.20
CA LYS A 117 1.05 -7.09 -9.38
C LYS A 117 2.45 -6.63 -8.99
N CYS A 118 3.11 -7.27 -8.02
CA CYS A 118 4.38 -6.85 -7.44
C CYS A 118 5.40 -8.02 -7.36
N PRO A 119 5.79 -8.63 -8.51
CA PRO A 119 6.71 -9.77 -8.52
C PRO A 119 8.12 -9.45 -7.97
N SER A 120 8.52 -8.18 -7.96
CA SER A 120 9.81 -7.70 -7.42
C SER A 120 9.75 -7.29 -5.95
N LEU A 121 8.70 -7.66 -5.22
CA LEU A 121 8.57 -7.30 -3.81
C LEU A 121 9.67 -7.98 -2.97
N THR A 122 10.39 -7.15 -2.22
CA THR A 122 11.51 -7.57 -1.35
C THR A 122 11.19 -7.34 0.13
N HIS A 123 10.37 -6.34 0.43
CA HIS A 123 9.97 -5.98 1.78
C HIS A 123 8.44 -5.91 1.86
N LEU A 124 7.85 -6.71 2.73
CA LEU A 124 6.43 -6.68 3.04
C LEU A 124 6.25 -6.56 4.55
N ASP A 125 5.61 -5.46 4.97
CA ASP A 125 5.16 -5.25 6.33
C ASP A 125 3.64 -5.07 6.31
N PHE A 126 2.92 -6.02 6.90
CA PHE A 126 1.47 -6.05 6.85
C PHE A 126 0.89 -6.11 8.27
N THR A 127 0.08 -5.10 8.62
CA THR A 127 -0.56 -5.03 9.93
C THR A 127 -2.08 -5.07 9.78
N HIS A 128 -2.70 -6.00 10.50
CA HIS A 128 -4.15 -6.19 10.52
C HIS A 128 -4.63 -6.51 11.95
N PRO A 129 -5.63 -5.79 12.49
CA PRO A 129 -6.28 -6.16 13.74
C PRO A 129 -7.08 -7.45 13.50
N ARG A 130 -6.81 -8.46 14.32
CA ARG A 130 -7.31 -9.83 14.17
C ARG A 130 -8.83 -9.87 14.17
N ASP A 131 -9.37 -10.51 13.16
CA ASP A 131 -10.68 -11.16 13.18
C ASP A 131 -10.46 -12.63 13.58
N ASP A 132 -11.13 -13.10 14.63
CA ASP A 132 -11.00 -14.48 15.13
C ASP A 132 -11.40 -15.53 14.08
N SER A 133 -12.16 -15.14 13.05
CA SER A 133 -12.56 -16.01 11.95
C SER A 133 -11.49 -16.21 10.86
N ALA A 134 -10.45 -15.39 10.82
CA ALA A 134 -9.56 -15.29 9.64
C ALA A 134 -8.26 -16.12 9.71
N THR A 135 -8.04 -16.93 10.75
CA THR A 135 -6.72 -17.51 11.03
C THR A 135 -6.25 -18.55 10.00
N GLU A 136 -7.11 -19.45 9.54
CA GLU A 136 -6.71 -20.50 8.58
C GLU A 136 -6.53 -19.95 7.16
N ALA A 137 -7.48 -19.13 6.68
CA ALA A 137 -7.39 -18.50 5.36
C ALA A 137 -6.15 -17.60 5.24
N THR A 138 -5.85 -16.84 6.30
CA THR A 138 -4.64 -16.02 6.35
C THR A 138 -3.38 -16.89 6.31
N ARG A 139 -3.30 -17.97 7.10
CA ARG A 139 -2.14 -18.88 7.10
C ARG A 139 -1.90 -19.51 5.73
N ASN A 140 -2.97 -19.95 5.06
CA ASN A 140 -2.88 -20.51 3.71
C ASN A 140 -2.38 -19.46 2.72
N LEU A 141 -2.87 -18.23 2.82
CA LEU A 141 -2.42 -17.14 1.96
C LEU A 141 -0.96 -16.76 2.20
N VAL A 142 -0.50 -16.70 3.45
CA VAL A 142 0.92 -16.47 3.77
C VAL A 142 1.81 -17.53 3.13
N SER A 143 1.37 -18.79 3.19
CA SER A 143 2.11 -19.90 2.59
C SER A 143 2.20 -19.77 1.06
N VAL A 144 1.13 -19.32 0.41
CA VAL A 144 1.13 -18.98 -1.03
C VAL A 144 2.06 -17.80 -1.31
N LEU A 145 1.97 -16.72 -0.53
CA LEU A 145 2.83 -15.55 -0.71
C LEU A 145 4.32 -15.90 -0.61
N ILE A 146 4.72 -16.68 0.38
CA ILE A 146 6.12 -17.12 0.54
C ILE A 146 6.58 -17.94 -0.68
N ARG A 147 5.70 -18.78 -1.23
CA ARG A 147 6.01 -19.61 -2.40
C ARG A 147 6.14 -18.81 -3.69
N GLU A 148 5.24 -17.84 -3.90
CA GLU A 148 5.15 -17.11 -5.16
C GLU A 148 6.07 -15.86 -5.18
N LEU A 149 6.28 -15.18 -4.05
CA LEU A 149 7.16 -14.01 -3.94
C LEU A 149 8.63 -14.42 -3.75
N ARG A 150 9.26 -14.85 -4.85
CA ARG A 150 10.63 -15.37 -4.85
C ARG A 150 11.71 -14.38 -4.40
N CYS A 151 11.42 -13.09 -4.46
CA CYS A 151 12.36 -12.02 -4.12
C CYS A 151 12.22 -11.50 -2.68
N ILE A 152 11.30 -12.07 -1.88
CA ILE A 152 11.05 -11.56 -0.53
C ILE A 152 12.27 -11.79 0.37
N GLN A 153 12.73 -10.72 1.01
CA GLN A 153 13.86 -10.72 1.95
C GLN A 153 13.39 -10.41 3.37
N TYR A 154 12.36 -9.58 3.47
CA TYR A 154 11.74 -9.18 4.71
C TYR A 154 10.23 -9.39 4.60
N LEU A 155 9.71 -10.29 5.43
CA LEU A 155 8.28 -10.54 5.59
C LEU A 155 7.91 -10.34 7.05
N HIS A 156 7.07 -9.36 7.28
CA HIS A 156 6.54 -9.04 8.60
C HIS A 156 5.02 -8.96 8.51
N MET A 157 4.35 -9.74 9.36
CA MET A 157 2.91 -9.79 9.40
C MET A 157 2.45 -9.71 10.86
N HIS A 158 1.87 -8.58 11.21
CA HIS A 158 1.22 -8.38 12.50
C HIS A 158 -0.26 -8.70 12.39
N ILE A 159 -0.68 -9.75 13.09
CA ILE A 159 -2.08 -10.12 13.26
C ILE A 159 -2.37 -9.96 14.76
N TYR A 160 -2.86 -8.79 15.17
CA TYR A 160 -3.00 -8.43 16.58
C TYR A 160 -4.33 -8.91 17.17
N ASP A 161 -4.30 -9.62 18.29
CA ASP A 161 -5.50 -9.87 19.09
C ASP A 161 -5.93 -8.61 19.85
N MET A 162 -6.98 -7.94 19.39
CA MET A 162 -7.52 -6.74 20.05
C MET A 162 -8.33 -7.07 21.32
N ALA A 163 -8.91 -8.28 21.43
CA ALA A 163 -9.49 -8.76 22.68
C ALA A 163 -8.39 -8.99 23.74
N GLY A 164 -7.19 -9.36 23.29
CA GLY A 164 -5.97 -9.42 24.07
C GLY A 164 -5.39 -8.06 24.46
N LEU A 165 -5.54 -6.99 23.66
CA LEU A 165 -4.90 -5.67 23.91
C LEU A 165 -5.45 -4.93 25.13
N ALA A 166 -6.69 -5.18 25.54
CA ALA A 166 -7.21 -4.72 26.84
C ALA A 166 -6.50 -5.44 28.02
N ALA A 167 -6.06 -6.69 27.84
CA ALA A 167 -5.27 -7.46 28.81
C ALA A 167 -3.75 -7.22 28.68
N TYR A 168 -3.26 -6.87 27.48
CA TYR A 168 -1.84 -6.74 27.13
C TYR A 168 -1.21 -5.39 27.51
N ARG A 169 -1.99 -4.43 28.02
CA ARG A 169 -1.38 -3.30 28.79
C ARG A 169 -0.57 -3.79 30.00
N SER A 170 -0.63 -5.08 30.36
CA SER A 170 0.11 -5.69 31.46
C SER A 170 1.29 -6.59 31.08
N THR A 171 1.48 -7.02 29.82
CA THR A 171 2.53 -8.04 29.55
C THR A 171 3.06 -7.97 28.12
N ALA A 172 4.36 -8.15 27.93
CA ALA A 172 5.08 -7.78 26.73
C ALA A 172 4.97 -8.76 25.54
N LEU A 173 5.02 -8.16 24.35
CA LEU A 173 5.36 -8.61 22.99
C LEU A 173 5.62 -10.12 22.74
N SER A 174 4.78 -10.72 21.90
CA SER A 174 5.10 -11.94 21.14
C SER A 174 5.06 -11.61 19.64
N SER A 175 6.21 -11.23 19.08
CA SER A 175 6.39 -11.01 17.64
C SER A 175 6.92 -12.28 16.97
N LEU A 176 6.23 -12.77 15.95
CA LEU A 176 6.72 -13.85 15.08
C LEU A 176 7.65 -13.24 14.04
N PHE A 177 8.96 -13.26 14.30
CA PHE A 177 9.99 -12.91 13.31
C PHE A 177 10.27 -14.14 12.43
N VAL A 178 9.88 -14.11 11.15
CA VAL A 178 10.43 -15.05 10.16
C VAL A 178 11.62 -14.36 9.49
N ARG A 179 12.83 -14.71 9.93
CA ARG A 179 14.09 -14.21 9.37
C ARG A 179 14.63 -15.26 8.40
N SER A 180 14.38 -15.14 7.10
CA SER A 180 15.05 -16.01 6.11
C SER A 180 16.42 -15.44 5.74
N LYS A 181 17.46 -15.84 6.48
CA LYS A 181 18.84 -15.80 5.98
C LYS A 181 19.15 -17.15 5.35
N SER A 182 19.18 -17.23 4.02
CA SER A 182 19.95 -18.27 3.33
C SER A 182 21.35 -17.71 3.09
N THR A 183 22.24 -17.91 4.06
CA THR A 183 23.68 -17.77 3.84
C THR A 183 24.23 -19.14 3.50
N ASN A 184 24.31 -19.46 2.21
CA ASN A 184 25.28 -20.45 1.75
C ASN A 184 26.52 -19.69 1.29
N ASP A 185 27.53 -19.70 2.14
CA ASP A 185 28.89 -19.32 1.79
C ASP A 185 29.86 -20.33 2.41
N SER A 186 31.01 -20.51 1.75
CA SER A 186 32.08 -21.52 1.93
C SER A 186 31.87 -22.85 1.18
N SER A 187 32.82 -23.37 0.40
CA SER A 187 34.20 -22.96 0.09
C SER A 187 34.76 -23.89 -0.99
N GLY A 188 35.60 -23.39 -1.90
CA GLY A 188 36.30 -24.22 -2.87
C GLY A 188 37.39 -23.45 -3.62
N THR A 189 38.42 -23.06 -2.89
CA THR A 189 39.69 -22.52 -3.42
C THR A 189 40.54 -23.67 -3.96
N THR A 190 41.07 -23.56 -5.17
CA THR A 190 42.25 -24.33 -5.61
C THR A 190 43.15 -23.46 -6.48
N PRO A 191 44.48 -23.45 -6.25
CA PRO A 191 45.42 -22.57 -6.93
C PRO A 191 46.05 -23.21 -8.17
N CYS A 192 46.43 -22.37 -9.14
CA CYS A 192 47.60 -22.49 -10.02
C CYS A 192 48.03 -21.08 -10.41
#